data_AF-A0A2R2MQK4-F1
#
_entry.id   AF-A0A2R2MQK4-F1
#
_cell.length_a   1.000
_cell.length_b   1.000
_cell.length_c   1.000
_cell.angle_alpha   90.00
_cell.angle_beta   90.00
_cell.angle_gamma   90.00
#
_symmetry.space_group_name_H-M   'P 1'
#
loop_
_entity.id
_entity.type
_entity.pdbx_description
1 polymer ?
#
loop_
_entity_poly.entity_id
_entity_poly.type
_entity_poly.pdbx_seq_one_letter_code
_entity_poly.pdbx_strand_id
1 'polypeptide(L)'
;MAYREVAHKEKLNLLHRLELSPHSKTPDTVLEWTDLRIDSAHTVNLPESIDRCRNVKKISAAHNWLSSLPQSISNLPHLTVLNLSHNSFTTFPIALCGLTNLAMLDLSYNQLSDIPEDITRLKVLRIFRLKNNAFTTFPIALCGLTNLEVLSLSNNQLSDIPVDISRLKVLRIFRLKNNAFTTFPIALCGLTNLEVLSLSNNQLSDIPVDITRMKGLRIFHLNNNAFTTFPIALCSLTNLKELGLDNNKLYYIPVDITRMKGLRRFDLNYNAFTTFPIALCGLNYLEKLYLSGNQLSDIPVDITKLTKLEILILAYNNITHLPPQMSNMESLKKQDVKGNPLVQPPKDTANRGLDAIKRYLKALKLSKSIQSSRIQVNFLGETEAGKTSISRTLQRGESTLTKKADRTRVVEQGTWEADKDIGFNINDFGGHDVYKIGHPIFISKHGLVFITFNLSKYDPEKEAHYQLYIGDWIDKVQAQMPGIQIALIVPRLNKDLMSLLFI
;
A
#
# COMPACT_ATOMS: atom_id res chain seq x y z
N MET A 1 -4.52 0.30 -41.32
CA MET A 1 -3.58 -0.83 -41.18
C MET A 1 -3.14 -1.34 -42.56
N ALA A 2 -4.07 -1.66 -43.47
CA ALA A 2 -3.78 -2.13 -44.83
C ALA A 2 -2.72 -1.32 -45.61
N TYR A 3 -2.80 0.02 -45.65
CA TYR A 3 -1.82 0.84 -46.38
C TYR A 3 -0.36 0.75 -45.86
N ARG A 4 -0.18 0.52 -44.55
CA ARG A 4 1.16 0.37 -43.95
C ARG A 4 1.72 -1.03 -44.17
N GLU A 5 0.87 -2.06 -44.14
CA GLU A 5 1.26 -3.44 -44.48
C GLU A 5 1.68 -3.56 -45.95
N VAL A 6 0.97 -2.88 -46.86
CA VAL A 6 1.32 -2.84 -48.30
C VAL A 6 2.71 -2.22 -48.49
N ALA A 7 2.99 -1.07 -47.87
CA ALA A 7 4.29 -0.39 -47.98
C ALA A 7 5.47 -1.19 -47.38
N HIS A 8 5.24 -1.97 -46.31
CA HIS A 8 6.28 -2.83 -45.72
C HIS A 8 6.61 -4.02 -46.65
N LYS A 9 5.59 -4.61 -47.26
CA LYS A 9 5.75 -5.71 -48.22
C LYS A 9 6.44 -5.25 -49.51
N GLU A 10 6.21 -4.01 -49.94
CA GLU A 10 6.91 -3.40 -51.08
C GLU A 10 8.42 -3.29 -50.89
N LYS A 11 8.88 -2.85 -49.70
CA LYS A 11 10.32 -2.79 -49.40
C LYS A 11 10.96 -4.18 -49.45
N LEU A 12 10.32 -5.18 -48.86
CA LEU A 12 10.81 -6.57 -48.92
C LEU A 12 10.81 -7.11 -50.35
N ASN A 13 9.74 -6.88 -51.12
CA ASN A 13 9.67 -7.29 -52.53
C ASN A 13 10.75 -6.61 -53.39
N LEU A 14 11.10 -5.35 -53.10
CA LEU A 14 12.21 -4.67 -53.77
C LEU A 14 13.54 -5.36 -53.48
N LEU A 15 13.79 -5.76 -52.22
CA LEU A 15 15.00 -6.52 -51.87
C LEU A 15 15.05 -7.87 -52.59
N HIS A 16 13.95 -8.63 -52.64
CA HIS A 16 13.92 -9.88 -53.42
C HIS A 16 14.20 -9.66 -54.91
N ARG A 17 13.68 -8.58 -55.52
CA ARG A 17 14.01 -8.24 -56.92
C ARG A 17 15.49 -7.92 -57.12
N LEU A 18 16.13 -7.25 -56.16
CA LEU A 18 17.56 -6.96 -56.20
C LEU A 18 18.43 -8.20 -56.04
N GLU A 19 17.95 -9.20 -55.28
CA GLU A 19 18.61 -10.49 -55.14
C GLU A 19 18.62 -11.29 -56.45
N LEU A 20 17.52 -11.25 -57.20
CA LEU A 20 17.41 -11.86 -58.53
C LEU A 20 18.25 -11.16 -59.61
N SER A 21 18.72 -9.93 -59.35
CA SER A 21 19.50 -9.12 -60.30
C SER A 21 20.79 -8.58 -59.66
N PRO A 22 21.78 -9.44 -59.34
CA PRO A 22 22.95 -9.08 -58.56
C PRO A 22 23.82 -7.99 -59.21
N HIS A 23 23.84 -7.89 -60.54
CA HIS A 23 24.60 -6.86 -61.25
C HIS A 23 23.84 -5.51 -61.38
N SER A 24 22.59 -5.45 -60.95
CA SER A 24 21.81 -4.20 -60.99
C SER A 24 22.36 -3.18 -59.98
N LYS A 25 22.38 -1.90 -60.37
CA LYS A 25 22.71 -0.80 -59.45
C LYS A 25 21.65 -0.76 -58.34
N THR A 26 22.09 -0.59 -57.09
CA THR A 26 21.19 -0.36 -55.96
C THR A 26 20.44 0.96 -56.18
N PRO A 27 19.10 0.97 -56.18
CA PRO A 27 18.32 2.20 -56.34
C PRO A 27 18.63 3.23 -55.26
N ASP A 28 18.66 4.52 -55.61
CA ASP A 28 18.90 5.61 -54.65
C ASP A 28 17.92 5.56 -53.48
N THR A 29 16.67 5.18 -53.74
CA THR A 29 15.64 4.98 -52.71
C THR A 29 16.04 3.97 -51.63
N VAL A 30 16.81 2.92 -51.97
CA VAL A 30 17.29 1.92 -51.00
C VAL A 30 18.48 2.46 -50.20
N LEU A 31 19.34 3.25 -50.86
CA LEU A 31 20.46 3.92 -50.20
C LEU A 31 19.98 4.99 -49.22
N GLU A 32 18.82 5.60 -49.42
CA GLU A 32 18.23 6.58 -48.51
C GLU A 32 17.56 5.95 -47.26
N TRP A 33 17.39 4.63 -47.21
CA TRP A 33 16.72 3.99 -46.07
C TRP A 33 17.56 4.05 -44.80
N THR A 34 17.08 4.81 -43.81
CA THR A 34 17.58 4.77 -42.43
C THR A 34 16.81 3.80 -41.54
N ASP A 35 15.54 3.56 -41.88
CA ASP A 35 14.62 2.72 -41.12
C ASP A 35 13.90 1.76 -42.08
N LEU A 36 14.08 0.47 -41.86
CA LEU A 36 13.48 -0.60 -42.63
C LEU A 36 12.52 -1.38 -41.74
N ARG A 37 11.23 -1.32 -42.08
CA ARG A 37 10.16 -2.06 -41.40
C ARG A 37 9.58 -3.10 -42.34
N ILE A 38 9.68 -4.35 -41.92
CA ILE A 38 9.21 -5.56 -42.60
C ILE A 38 8.34 -6.34 -41.58
N ASP A 39 7.62 -5.63 -40.71
CA ASP A 39 6.79 -6.29 -39.70
C ASP A 39 5.54 -6.90 -40.35
N SER A 40 5.10 -8.07 -39.88
CA SER A 40 3.86 -8.73 -40.35
C SER A 40 3.83 -9.00 -41.86
N ALA A 41 5.00 -9.19 -42.48
CA ALA A 41 5.12 -9.51 -43.91
C ALA A 41 4.83 -10.98 -44.22
N HIS A 42 4.66 -11.83 -43.20
CA HIS A 42 4.50 -13.29 -43.31
C HIS A 42 5.66 -13.94 -44.05
N THR A 43 6.87 -13.37 -43.90
CA THR A 43 8.06 -13.91 -44.56
C THR A 43 8.72 -15.00 -43.71
N VAL A 44 9.27 -16.00 -44.39
CA VAL A 44 10.04 -17.10 -43.78
C VAL A 44 11.55 -16.83 -43.76
N ASN A 45 12.06 -16.00 -44.68
CA ASN A 45 13.46 -15.62 -44.78
C ASN A 45 13.62 -14.16 -45.20
N LEU A 46 14.74 -13.55 -44.85
CA LEU A 46 15.16 -12.26 -45.43
C LEU A 46 16.14 -12.53 -46.58
N PRO A 47 16.07 -11.76 -47.69
CA PRO A 47 16.97 -11.93 -48.84
C PRO A 47 18.40 -11.51 -48.52
N GLU A 48 19.39 -12.11 -49.18
CA GLU A 48 20.81 -11.75 -49.03
C GLU A 48 21.10 -10.31 -49.52
N SER A 49 20.25 -9.76 -50.39
CA SER A 49 20.33 -8.36 -50.84
C SER A 49 20.06 -7.32 -49.75
N ILE A 50 19.77 -7.74 -48.51
CA ILE A 50 19.60 -6.85 -47.36
C ILE A 50 20.85 -6.00 -47.12
N ASP A 51 22.06 -6.51 -47.45
CA ASP A 51 23.33 -5.78 -47.36
C ASP A 51 23.41 -4.52 -48.24
N ARG A 52 22.55 -4.40 -49.24
CA ARG A 52 22.45 -3.21 -50.08
C ARG A 52 21.90 -2.00 -49.33
N CYS A 53 21.23 -2.22 -48.19
CA CYS A 53 20.67 -1.17 -47.33
C CYS A 53 21.77 -0.48 -46.48
N ARG A 54 22.82 0.07 -47.10
CA ARG A 54 24.06 0.48 -46.41
C ARG A 54 23.88 1.55 -45.33
N ASN A 55 22.86 2.40 -45.43
CA ASN A 55 22.61 3.50 -44.49
C ASN A 55 21.57 3.15 -43.39
N VAL A 56 21.09 1.91 -43.36
CA VAL A 56 20.04 1.52 -42.42
C VAL A 56 20.59 1.49 -41.00
N LYS A 57 19.88 2.18 -40.10
CA LYS A 57 20.19 2.26 -38.67
C LYS A 57 19.26 1.39 -37.84
N LYS A 58 18.02 1.18 -38.32
CA LYS A 58 17.01 0.38 -37.63
C LYS A 58 16.32 -0.58 -38.57
N ILE A 59 16.29 -1.84 -38.20
CA ILE A 59 15.50 -2.88 -38.87
C ILE A 59 14.49 -3.43 -37.88
N SER A 60 13.23 -3.50 -38.31
CA SER A 60 12.19 -4.27 -37.62
C SER A 60 11.62 -5.29 -38.60
N ALA A 61 11.71 -6.56 -38.24
CA ALA A 61 11.10 -7.67 -38.97
C ALA A 61 10.30 -8.55 -37.99
N ALA A 62 9.55 -7.90 -37.11
CA ALA A 62 8.75 -8.55 -36.08
C ALA A 62 7.46 -9.17 -36.65
N HIS A 63 6.88 -10.13 -35.94
CA HIS A 63 5.65 -10.80 -36.35
C HIS A 63 5.77 -11.46 -37.74
N ASN A 64 6.86 -12.17 -37.99
CA ASN A 64 7.07 -12.97 -39.19
C ASN A 64 7.26 -14.45 -38.81
N TRP A 65 7.68 -15.27 -39.77
CA TRP A 65 7.98 -16.68 -39.59
C TRP A 65 9.47 -16.95 -39.80
N LEU A 66 10.33 -15.98 -39.49
CA LEU A 66 11.77 -16.13 -39.66
C LEU A 66 12.30 -17.22 -38.72
N SER A 67 12.99 -18.20 -39.28
CA SER A 67 13.72 -19.23 -38.55
C SER A 67 15.24 -19.08 -38.70
N SER A 68 15.69 -18.29 -39.67
CA SER A 68 17.09 -18.00 -39.93
C SER A 68 17.26 -16.56 -40.42
N LEU A 69 18.51 -16.10 -40.51
CA LEU A 69 18.86 -14.81 -41.11
C LEU A 69 19.94 -15.02 -42.17
N PRO A 70 19.92 -14.23 -43.25
CA PRO A 70 20.97 -14.25 -44.27
C PRO A 70 22.30 -13.79 -43.67
N GLN A 71 23.42 -14.34 -44.13
CA GLN A 71 24.74 -14.01 -43.58
C GLN A 71 25.12 -12.55 -43.86
N SER A 72 24.69 -12.02 -45.00
CA SER A 72 24.83 -10.62 -45.41
C SER A 72 24.29 -9.59 -44.43
N ILE A 73 23.37 -9.94 -43.52
CA ILE A 73 22.86 -8.99 -42.51
C ILE A 73 24.00 -8.43 -41.65
N SER A 74 25.06 -9.24 -41.44
CA SER A 74 26.26 -8.84 -40.70
C SER A 74 27.06 -7.71 -41.35
N ASN A 75 26.83 -7.43 -42.65
CA ASN A 75 27.55 -6.40 -43.42
C ASN A 75 26.92 -5.00 -43.31
N LEU A 76 25.90 -4.81 -42.46
CA LEU A 76 25.23 -3.53 -42.30
C LEU A 76 25.99 -2.61 -41.33
N PRO A 77 26.73 -1.61 -41.81
CA PRO A 77 27.75 -0.92 -41.01
C PRO A 77 27.14 0.01 -39.95
N HIS A 78 25.92 0.49 -40.16
CA HIS A 78 25.27 1.49 -39.32
C HIS A 78 24.10 0.96 -38.51
N LEU A 79 23.85 -0.36 -38.53
CA LEU A 79 22.71 -0.95 -37.84
C LEU A 79 22.91 -0.89 -36.32
N THR A 80 22.01 -0.19 -35.64
CA THR A 80 22.06 0.05 -34.19
C THR A 80 20.86 -0.55 -33.46
N VAL A 81 19.73 -0.74 -34.15
CA VAL A 81 18.50 -1.32 -33.58
C VAL A 81 18.00 -2.43 -34.49
N LEU A 82 17.84 -3.62 -33.93
CA LEU A 82 17.28 -4.77 -34.64
C LEU A 82 16.17 -5.40 -33.80
N ASN A 83 14.97 -5.44 -34.38
CA ASN A 83 13.82 -6.10 -33.79
C ASN A 83 13.41 -7.32 -34.62
N LEU A 84 13.54 -8.49 -34.02
CA LEU A 84 13.23 -9.81 -34.56
C LEU A 84 12.22 -10.53 -33.66
N SER A 85 11.46 -9.78 -32.86
CA SER A 85 10.47 -10.37 -31.95
C SER A 85 9.31 -11.02 -32.69
N HIS A 86 8.64 -12.00 -32.06
CA HIS A 86 7.53 -12.74 -32.67
C HIS A 86 7.93 -13.39 -34.00
N ASN A 87 8.91 -14.29 -33.95
CA ASN A 87 9.40 -15.09 -35.07
C ASN A 87 9.47 -16.57 -34.65
N SER A 88 10.17 -17.40 -35.41
CA SER A 88 10.30 -18.84 -35.19
C SER A 88 11.76 -19.28 -35.02
N PHE A 89 12.62 -18.42 -34.47
CA PHE A 89 14.01 -18.77 -34.18
C PHE A 89 14.10 -19.81 -33.06
N THR A 90 14.59 -21.01 -33.39
CA THR A 90 14.90 -22.08 -32.43
C THR A 90 16.34 -22.03 -31.93
N THR A 91 17.25 -21.53 -32.77
CA THR A 91 18.65 -21.28 -32.45
C THR A 91 19.00 -19.81 -32.67
N PHE A 92 20.00 -19.32 -31.94
CA PHE A 92 20.47 -17.95 -32.12
C PHE A 92 21.14 -17.79 -33.50
N PRO A 93 20.72 -16.83 -34.34
CA PRO A 93 21.33 -16.64 -35.65
C PRO A 93 22.72 -16.00 -35.53
N ILE A 94 23.76 -16.79 -35.78
CA ILE A 94 25.18 -16.40 -35.58
C ILE A 94 25.61 -15.16 -36.38
N ALA A 95 24.96 -14.89 -37.52
CA ALA A 95 25.19 -13.70 -38.33
C ALA A 95 25.01 -12.39 -37.53
N LEU A 96 24.16 -12.40 -36.49
CA LEU A 96 23.97 -11.24 -35.61
C LEU A 96 25.23 -10.85 -34.85
N CYS A 97 26.14 -11.79 -34.57
CA CYS A 97 27.39 -11.53 -33.86
C CYS A 97 28.38 -10.67 -34.67
N GLY A 98 28.14 -10.48 -35.99
CA GLY A 98 28.91 -9.55 -36.82
C GLY A 98 28.48 -8.08 -36.71
N LEU A 99 27.30 -7.81 -36.14
CA LEU A 99 26.72 -6.47 -36.02
C LEU A 99 27.32 -5.67 -34.85
N THR A 100 28.61 -5.41 -34.88
CA THR A 100 29.36 -4.84 -33.73
C THR A 100 28.91 -3.45 -33.26
N ASN A 101 28.12 -2.73 -34.07
CA ASN A 101 27.51 -1.43 -33.73
C ASN A 101 26.10 -1.54 -33.11
N LEU A 102 25.59 -2.76 -32.92
CA LEU A 102 24.22 -2.99 -32.45
C LEU A 102 24.07 -2.57 -30.98
N ALA A 103 23.22 -1.59 -30.73
CA ALA A 103 22.93 -1.05 -29.40
C ALA A 103 21.68 -1.68 -28.78
N MET A 104 20.72 -2.12 -29.59
CA MET A 104 19.49 -2.77 -29.15
C MET A 104 19.13 -3.96 -30.03
N LEU A 105 18.93 -5.12 -29.38
CA LEU A 105 18.45 -6.36 -30.01
C LEU A 105 17.20 -6.87 -29.28
N ASP A 106 16.14 -7.13 -30.02
CA ASP A 106 14.93 -7.77 -29.51
C ASP A 106 14.69 -9.10 -30.23
N LEU A 107 14.78 -10.19 -29.50
CA LEU A 107 14.51 -11.57 -29.93
C LEU A 107 13.38 -12.17 -29.06
N SER A 108 12.52 -11.33 -28.48
CA SER A 108 11.40 -11.79 -27.66
C SER A 108 10.37 -12.57 -28.47
N TYR A 109 9.63 -13.49 -27.87
CA TYR A 109 8.62 -14.31 -28.54
C TYR A 109 9.24 -15.12 -29.68
N ASN A 110 10.26 -15.91 -29.35
CA ASN A 110 10.87 -16.91 -30.21
C ASN A 110 10.95 -18.24 -29.43
N GLN A 111 11.76 -19.19 -29.89
CA GLN A 111 11.92 -20.52 -29.30
C GLN A 111 13.39 -20.79 -28.93
N LEU A 112 14.15 -19.73 -28.63
CA LEU A 112 15.57 -19.83 -28.31
C LEU A 112 15.77 -20.54 -26.97
N SER A 113 16.69 -21.51 -26.94
CA SER A 113 17.10 -22.20 -25.71
C SER A 113 18.49 -21.83 -25.22
N ASP A 114 19.33 -21.23 -26.06
CA ASP A 114 20.71 -20.85 -25.73
C ASP A 114 21.20 -19.63 -26.55
N ILE A 115 22.29 -19.01 -26.12
CA ILE A 115 23.00 -17.90 -26.79
C ILE A 115 24.49 -18.28 -26.93
N PRO A 116 25.07 -18.23 -28.14
CA PRO A 116 26.46 -18.61 -28.38
C PRO A 116 27.45 -17.60 -27.79
N GLU A 117 28.67 -18.06 -27.48
CA GLU A 117 29.75 -17.21 -26.95
C GLU A 117 30.11 -16.02 -27.85
N ASP A 118 29.95 -16.17 -29.18
CA ASP A 118 30.20 -15.10 -30.14
C ASP A 118 29.35 -13.83 -29.90
N ILE A 119 28.25 -13.90 -29.13
CA ILE A 119 27.45 -12.74 -28.76
C ILE A 119 28.31 -11.65 -28.09
N THR A 120 29.38 -12.05 -27.40
CA THR A 120 30.31 -11.16 -26.70
C THR A 120 31.03 -10.18 -27.63
N ARG A 121 30.99 -10.40 -28.95
CA ARG A 121 31.45 -9.43 -29.96
C ARG A 121 30.61 -8.15 -30.01
N LEU A 122 29.36 -8.20 -29.55
CA LEU A 122 28.43 -7.06 -29.50
C LEU A 122 28.73 -6.13 -28.31
N LYS A 123 29.95 -5.58 -28.27
CA LYS A 123 30.48 -4.82 -27.13
C LYS A 123 29.68 -3.56 -26.80
N VAL A 124 28.93 -3.00 -27.74
CA VAL A 124 28.13 -1.78 -27.54
C VAL A 124 26.65 -2.07 -27.25
N LEU A 125 26.25 -3.35 -27.13
CA LEU A 125 24.87 -3.71 -26.87
C LEU A 125 24.44 -3.24 -25.48
N ARG A 126 23.40 -2.39 -25.43
CA ARG A 126 22.86 -1.80 -24.19
C ARG A 126 21.53 -2.42 -23.81
N ILE A 127 20.73 -2.83 -24.79
CA ILE A 127 19.39 -3.39 -24.57
C ILE A 127 19.30 -4.74 -25.26
N PHE A 128 19.06 -5.79 -24.48
CA PHE A 128 18.81 -7.12 -25.02
C PHE A 128 17.53 -7.71 -24.42
N ARG A 129 16.59 -8.05 -25.29
CA ARG A 129 15.29 -8.61 -24.90
C ARG A 129 15.15 -10.02 -25.47
N LEU A 130 14.90 -10.95 -24.57
CA LEU A 130 14.75 -12.39 -24.78
C LEU A 130 13.49 -12.89 -24.06
N LYS A 131 12.47 -12.04 -23.92
CA LYS A 131 11.21 -12.39 -23.24
C LYS A 131 10.49 -13.50 -24.03
N ASN A 132 9.87 -14.47 -23.36
CA ASN A 132 9.06 -15.51 -24.01
C ASN A 132 9.87 -16.33 -25.02
N ASN A 133 10.83 -17.09 -24.49
CA ASN A 133 11.67 -18.04 -25.22
C ASN A 133 11.67 -19.38 -24.44
N ALA A 134 12.59 -20.29 -24.75
CA ALA A 134 12.69 -21.63 -24.16
C ALA A 134 13.96 -21.80 -23.30
N PHE A 135 14.46 -20.71 -22.68
CA PHE A 135 15.66 -20.79 -21.83
C PHE A 135 15.34 -21.54 -20.52
N THR A 136 15.95 -22.71 -20.34
CA THR A 136 15.89 -23.50 -19.09
C THR A 136 17.05 -23.16 -18.16
N THR A 137 18.20 -22.77 -18.72
CA THR A 137 19.38 -22.28 -17.99
C THR A 137 19.73 -20.88 -18.46
N PHE A 138 20.39 -20.11 -17.58
CA PHE A 138 20.86 -18.79 -17.95
C PHE A 138 22.08 -18.92 -18.89
N PRO A 139 22.05 -18.33 -20.10
CA PRO A 139 23.18 -18.40 -21.02
C PRO A 139 24.35 -17.53 -20.54
N ILE A 140 25.41 -18.18 -20.05
CA ILE A 140 26.55 -17.52 -19.41
C ILE A 140 27.29 -16.53 -20.33
N ALA A 141 27.22 -16.73 -21.65
CA ALA A 141 27.75 -15.82 -22.65
C ALA A 141 27.22 -14.37 -22.51
N LEU A 142 26.00 -14.20 -22.01
CA LEU A 142 25.43 -12.86 -21.75
C LEU A 142 26.23 -12.07 -20.72
N CYS A 143 26.94 -12.74 -19.80
CA CYS A 143 27.78 -12.10 -18.79
C CYS A 143 29.01 -11.40 -19.40
N GLY A 144 29.36 -11.68 -20.67
CA GLY A 144 30.41 -10.97 -21.40
C GLY A 144 29.97 -9.63 -21.99
N LEU A 145 28.66 -9.32 -22.01
CA LEU A 145 28.11 -8.07 -22.53
C LEU A 145 28.16 -6.95 -21.48
N THR A 146 29.37 -6.54 -21.09
CA THR A 146 29.60 -5.68 -19.92
C THR A 146 29.00 -4.27 -20.00
N ASN A 147 28.56 -3.81 -21.18
CA ASN A 147 27.87 -2.54 -21.39
C ASN A 147 26.32 -2.65 -21.36
N LEU A 148 25.78 -3.83 -21.05
CA LEU A 148 24.35 -4.06 -21.04
C LEU A 148 23.66 -3.33 -19.88
N GLU A 149 22.67 -2.50 -20.21
CA GLU A 149 21.89 -1.70 -19.25
C GLU A 149 20.51 -2.30 -18.99
N VAL A 150 19.94 -2.98 -19.99
CA VAL A 150 18.61 -3.60 -19.92
C VAL A 150 18.68 -5.03 -20.44
N LEU A 151 18.36 -5.98 -19.56
CA LEU A 151 18.21 -7.39 -19.90
C LEU A 151 16.80 -7.87 -19.54
N SER A 152 16.11 -8.50 -20.49
CA SER A 152 14.79 -9.08 -20.25
C SER A 152 14.78 -10.55 -20.61
N LEU A 153 14.59 -11.41 -19.61
CA LEU A 153 14.49 -12.87 -19.71
C LEU A 153 13.17 -13.37 -19.09
N SER A 154 12.13 -12.54 -19.10
CA SER A 154 10.83 -12.90 -18.52
C SER A 154 10.06 -13.90 -19.40
N ASN A 155 9.24 -14.76 -18.79
CA ASN A 155 8.54 -15.86 -19.48
C ASN A 155 9.55 -16.82 -20.10
N ASN A 156 10.40 -17.41 -19.27
CA ASN A 156 11.28 -18.51 -19.62
C ASN A 156 11.14 -19.57 -18.52
N GLN A 157 12.07 -20.52 -18.44
CA GLN A 157 12.06 -21.62 -17.48
C GLN A 157 13.32 -21.59 -16.60
N LEU A 158 13.89 -20.40 -16.37
CA LEU A 158 15.10 -20.23 -15.59
C LEU A 158 14.85 -20.55 -14.11
N SER A 159 15.73 -21.34 -13.51
CA SER A 159 15.69 -21.68 -12.08
C SER A 159 16.84 -21.06 -11.27
N ASP A 160 17.91 -20.60 -11.91
CA ASP A 160 19.06 -19.96 -11.27
C ASP A 160 19.76 -18.93 -12.19
N ILE A 161 20.66 -18.13 -11.62
CA ILE A 161 21.50 -17.14 -12.30
C ILE A 161 22.96 -17.35 -11.89
N PRO A 162 23.91 -17.48 -12.85
CA PRO A 162 25.32 -17.74 -12.54
C PRO A 162 25.98 -16.55 -11.85
N VAL A 163 27.02 -16.83 -11.05
CA VAL A 163 27.83 -15.82 -10.34
C VAL A 163 28.43 -14.75 -11.27
N ASP A 164 28.71 -15.12 -12.51
CA ASP A 164 29.25 -14.25 -13.55
C ASP A 164 28.33 -13.09 -13.93
N ILE A 165 27.03 -13.13 -13.58
CA ILE A 165 26.11 -11.99 -13.79
C ILE A 165 26.65 -10.71 -13.16
N SER A 166 27.41 -10.82 -12.07
CA SER A 166 28.07 -9.70 -11.37
C SER A 166 29.05 -8.91 -12.25
N ARG A 167 29.47 -9.45 -13.41
CA ARG A 167 30.28 -8.73 -14.42
C ARG A 167 29.50 -7.60 -15.09
N LEU A 168 28.16 -7.67 -15.12
CA LEU A 168 27.29 -6.67 -15.74
C LEU A 168 27.08 -5.45 -14.84
N LYS A 169 28.18 -4.76 -14.51
CA LYS A 169 28.21 -3.67 -13.52
C LYS A 169 27.35 -2.45 -13.88
N VAL A 170 27.02 -2.26 -15.16
CA VAL A 170 26.18 -1.15 -15.63
C VAL A 170 24.71 -1.54 -15.82
N LEU A 171 24.34 -2.78 -15.50
CA LEU A 171 22.96 -3.25 -15.65
C LEU A 171 22.05 -2.48 -14.70
N ARG A 172 21.02 -1.84 -15.25
CA ARG A 172 20.05 -1.01 -14.50
C ARG A 172 18.68 -1.68 -14.41
N ILE A 173 18.29 -2.43 -15.43
CA ILE A 173 16.98 -3.08 -15.50
C ILE A 173 17.17 -4.56 -15.82
N PHE A 174 16.73 -5.43 -14.91
CA PHE A 174 16.73 -6.87 -15.12
C PHE A 174 15.34 -7.44 -14.86
N ARG A 175 14.73 -8.02 -15.90
CA ARG A 175 13.38 -8.61 -15.84
C ARG A 175 13.42 -10.12 -15.94
N LEU A 176 13.06 -10.78 -14.85
CA LEU A 176 13.01 -12.24 -14.68
C LEU A 176 11.60 -12.72 -14.28
N LYS A 177 10.56 -11.93 -14.56
CA LYS A 177 9.15 -12.29 -14.31
C LYS A 177 8.79 -13.60 -15.01
N ASN A 178 7.97 -14.45 -14.38
CA ASN A 178 7.45 -15.69 -14.96
C ASN A 178 8.59 -16.63 -15.37
N ASN A 179 9.27 -17.20 -14.38
CA ASN A 179 10.33 -18.19 -14.51
C ASN A 179 10.09 -19.30 -13.46
N ALA A 180 11.09 -20.15 -13.22
CA ALA A 180 11.01 -21.28 -12.29
C ALA A 180 11.91 -21.07 -11.05
N PHE A 181 12.13 -19.82 -10.61
CA PHE A 181 12.94 -19.56 -9.42
C PHE A 181 12.20 -20.01 -8.15
N THR A 182 12.74 -21.02 -7.47
CA THR A 182 12.26 -21.48 -6.16
C THR A 182 13.00 -20.80 -5.00
N THR A 183 14.26 -20.42 -5.22
CA THR A 183 15.08 -19.65 -4.29
C THR A 183 15.56 -18.36 -4.96
N PHE A 184 15.83 -17.33 -4.17
CA PHE A 184 16.38 -16.10 -4.72
C PHE A 184 17.84 -16.32 -5.12
N PRO A 185 18.22 -16.05 -6.39
CA PRO A 185 19.59 -16.27 -6.85
C PRO A 185 20.54 -15.21 -6.26
N ILE A 186 21.34 -15.62 -5.29
CA ILE A 186 22.26 -14.75 -4.53
C ILE A 186 23.26 -13.99 -5.42
N ALA A 187 23.59 -14.51 -6.60
CA ALA A 187 24.43 -13.85 -7.59
C ALA A 187 23.90 -12.46 -8.01
N LEU A 188 22.58 -12.25 -8.00
CA LEU A 188 21.97 -10.95 -8.31
C LEU A 188 22.38 -9.86 -7.32
N CYS A 189 22.73 -10.22 -6.09
CA CYS A 189 23.18 -9.27 -5.06
C CYS A 189 24.51 -8.59 -5.42
N GLY A 190 25.26 -9.12 -6.41
CA GLY A 190 26.45 -8.48 -6.98
C GLY A 190 26.15 -7.29 -7.89
N LEU A 191 24.91 -7.13 -8.35
CA LEU A 191 24.48 -6.05 -9.26
C LEU A 191 24.12 -4.78 -8.48
N THR A 192 25.12 -4.13 -7.90
CA THR A 192 24.92 -3.00 -6.96
C THR A 192 24.30 -1.75 -7.58
N ASN A 193 24.42 -1.58 -8.90
CA ASN A 193 23.83 -0.47 -9.68
C ASN A 193 22.43 -0.76 -10.23
N LEU A 194 21.89 -1.96 -9.98
CA LEU A 194 20.58 -2.34 -10.50
C LEU A 194 19.48 -1.46 -9.89
N GLU A 195 18.65 -0.85 -10.73
CA GLU A 195 17.57 0.04 -10.30
C GLU A 195 16.21 -0.67 -10.32
N VAL A 196 16.00 -1.59 -11.26
CA VAL A 196 14.74 -2.30 -11.45
C VAL A 196 15.01 -3.79 -11.53
N LEU A 197 14.45 -4.53 -10.58
CA LEU A 197 14.44 -6.00 -10.56
C LEU A 197 13.00 -6.50 -10.53
N SER A 198 12.65 -7.37 -11.48
CA SER A 198 11.35 -8.04 -11.49
C SER A 198 11.53 -9.54 -11.41
N LEU A 199 11.03 -10.14 -10.33
CA LEU A 199 11.01 -11.57 -10.05
C LEU A 199 9.58 -12.06 -9.75
N SER A 200 8.57 -11.34 -10.26
CA SER A 200 7.17 -11.70 -10.06
C SER A 200 6.80 -12.99 -10.80
N ASN A 201 5.80 -13.73 -10.33
CA ASN A 201 5.37 -15.01 -10.91
C ASN A 201 6.53 -16.01 -10.90
N ASN A 202 7.04 -16.29 -9.71
CA ASN A 202 8.01 -17.34 -9.44
C ASN A 202 7.53 -18.11 -8.20
N GLN A 203 8.39 -18.91 -7.58
CA GLN A 203 8.07 -19.71 -6.40
C GLN A 203 8.93 -19.31 -5.20
N LEU A 204 9.36 -18.04 -5.15
CA LEU A 204 10.22 -17.53 -4.08
C LEU A 204 9.49 -17.49 -2.75
N SER A 205 10.11 -17.98 -1.69
CA SER A 205 9.58 -17.93 -0.32
C SER A 205 10.39 -17.02 0.62
N ASP A 206 11.62 -16.67 0.26
CA ASP A 206 12.50 -15.80 1.06
C ASP A 206 13.47 -14.99 0.18
N ILE A 207 14.12 -13.98 0.77
CA ILE A 207 15.16 -13.14 0.17
C ILE A 207 16.40 -13.17 1.08
N PRO A 208 17.60 -13.50 0.57
CA PRO A 208 18.82 -13.57 1.37
C PRO A 208 19.24 -12.19 1.89
N VAL A 209 19.97 -12.18 3.01
CA VAL A 209 20.53 -10.96 3.62
C VAL A 209 21.44 -10.18 2.66
N ASP A 210 22.07 -10.85 1.69
CA ASP A 210 22.92 -10.23 0.68
C ASP A 210 22.19 -9.20 -0.20
N ILE A 211 20.85 -9.22 -0.25
CA ILE A 211 20.06 -8.18 -0.94
C ILE A 211 20.42 -6.78 -0.44
N THR A 212 20.88 -6.64 0.81
CA THR A 212 21.34 -5.38 1.40
C THR A 212 22.47 -4.69 0.64
N ARG A 213 23.19 -5.42 -0.24
CA ARG A 213 24.22 -4.88 -1.13
C ARG A 213 23.63 -4.09 -2.31
N MET A 214 22.38 -4.33 -2.69
CA MET A 214 21.72 -3.73 -3.86
C MET A 214 21.19 -2.32 -3.57
N LYS A 215 22.07 -1.42 -3.11
CA LYS A 215 21.71 -0.05 -2.69
C LYS A 215 21.16 0.84 -3.81
N GLY A 216 21.40 0.48 -5.07
CA GLY A 216 20.85 1.16 -6.24
C GLY A 216 19.37 0.85 -6.52
N LEU A 217 18.81 -0.19 -5.89
CA LEU A 217 17.47 -0.69 -6.23
C LEU A 217 16.38 0.32 -5.86
N ARG A 218 15.52 0.61 -6.85
CA ARG A 218 14.42 1.59 -6.75
C ARG A 218 13.06 0.92 -6.92
N ILE A 219 12.98 -0.10 -7.78
CA ILE A 219 11.75 -0.83 -8.06
C ILE A 219 12.05 -2.32 -7.92
N PHE A 220 11.31 -2.98 -7.03
CA PHE A 220 11.43 -4.41 -6.82
C PHE A 220 10.05 -5.07 -6.85
N HIS A 221 9.82 -5.93 -7.84
CA HIS A 221 8.55 -6.65 -8.01
C HIS A 221 8.69 -8.12 -7.68
N LEU A 222 8.03 -8.54 -6.60
CA LEU A 222 7.97 -9.91 -6.05
C LEU A 222 6.52 -10.44 -6.03
N ASN A 223 5.62 -9.85 -6.80
CA ASN A 223 4.21 -10.26 -6.87
C ASN A 223 4.07 -11.73 -7.32
N ASN A 224 3.04 -12.45 -6.86
CA ASN A 224 2.77 -13.84 -7.24
C ASN A 224 3.98 -14.74 -6.95
N ASN A 225 4.29 -14.89 -5.67
CA ASN A 225 5.34 -15.78 -5.15
C ASN A 225 4.77 -16.56 -3.95
N ALA A 226 5.64 -17.18 -3.15
CA ALA A 226 5.27 -18.01 -2.01
C ALA A 226 5.66 -17.39 -0.66
N PHE A 227 5.83 -16.05 -0.57
CA PHE A 227 6.20 -15.39 0.68
C PHE A 227 5.10 -15.52 1.73
N THR A 228 5.41 -16.18 2.85
CA THR A 228 4.52 -16.28 4.03
C THR A 228 4.86 -15.23 5.08
N THR A 229 6.14 -14.85 5.18
CA THR A 229 6.64 -13.79 6.05
C THR A 229 7.30 -12.69 5.23
N PHE A 230 7.30 -11.47 5.76
CA PHE A 230 7.98 -10.36 5.10
C PHE A 230 9.50 -10.50 5.28
N PRO A 231 10.30 -10.50 4.20
CA PRO A 231 11.76 -10.62 4.29
C PRO A 231 12.39 -9.35 4.86
N ILE A 232 12.77 -9.39 6.14
CA ILE A 232 13.28 -8.23 6.89
C ILE A 232 14.54 -7.59 6.29
N ALA A 233 15.33 -8.34 5.50
CA ALA A 233 16.50 -7.82 4.81
C ALA A 233 16.15 -6.69 3.82
N LEU A 234 14.93 -6.68 3.26
CA LEU A 234 14.45 -5.61 2.38
C LEU A 234 14.37 -4.25 3.09
N CYS A 235 14.19 -4.23 4.42
CA CYS A 235 14.10 -2.99 5.19
C CYS A 235 15.38 -2.15 5.14
N SER A 236 16.51 -2.75 4.75
CA SER A 236 17.79 -2.04 4.55
C SER A 236 17.87 -1.28 3.23
N LEU A 237 16.95 -1.53 2.28
CA LEU A 237 16.92 -0.87 0.97
C LEU A 237 16.24 0.49 1.04
N THR A 238 16.91 1.46 1.68
CA THR A 238 16.34 2.79 1.96
C THR A 238 16.04 3.63 0.72
N ASN A 239 16.66 3.32 -0.42
CA ASN A 239 16.42 3.98 -1.72
C ASN A 239 15.25 3.37 -2.51
N LEU A 240 14.67 2.27 -2.04
CA LEU A 240 13.58 1.60 -2.73
C LEU A 240 12.34 2.50 -2.73
N LYS A 241 11.79 2.75 -3.92
CA LYS A 241 10.61 3.60 -4.14
C LYS A 241 9.34 2.79 -4.34
N GLU A 242 9.46 1.61 -4.95
CA GLU A 242 8.34 0.74 -5.24
C GLU A 242 8.65 -0.70 -4.85
N LEU A 243 7.79 -1.28 -4.01
CA LEU A 243 7.84 -2.68 -3.62
C LEU A 243 6.50 -3.34 -3.94
N GLY A 244 6.55 -4.34 -4.82
CA GLY A 244 5.39 -5.15 -5.16
C GLY A 244 5.45 -6.51 -4.49
N LEU A 245 4.47 -6.82 -3.64
CA LEU A 245 4.30 -8.10 -2.95
C LEU A 245 2.84 -8.61 -3.05
N ASP A 246 2.12 -8.19 -4.09
CA ASP A 246 0.76 -8.65 -4.37
C ASP A 246 0.71 -10.18 -4.57
N ASN A 247 -0.40 -10.82 -4.22
CA ASN A 247 -0.63 -12.25 -4.42
C ASN A 247 0.48 -13.10 -3.77
N ASN A 248 0.65 -12.93 -2.46
CA ASN A 248 1.51 -13.75 -1.63
C ASN A 248 0.68 -14.28 -0.44
N LYS A 249 1.35 -14.80 0.59
CA LYS A 249 0.71 -15.33 1.80
C LYS A 249 1.15 -14.55 3.05
N LEU A 250 1.50 -13.27 2.89
CA LEU A 250 1.95 -12.43 3.99
C LEU A 250 0.82 -12.16 4.97
N TYR A 251 1.08 -12.34 6.26
CA TYR A 251 0.12 -12.05 7.33
C TYR A 251 0.61 -10.95 8.28
N TYR A 252 1.88 -10.54 8.18
CA TYR A 252 2.50 -9.54 9.07
C TYR A 252 3.58 -8.73 8.35
N ILE A 253 3.74 -7.46 8.74
CA ILE A 253 4.83 -6.56 8.32
C ILE A 253 5.62 -6.13 9.56
N PRO A 254 6.96 -6.35 9.62
CA PRO A 254 7.78 -5.96 10.77
C PRO A 254 7.94 -4.45 10.91
N VAL A 255 8.17 -3.98 12.14
CA VAL A 255 8.41 -2.56 12.46
C VAL A 255 9.61 -1.97 11.70
N ASP A 256 10.58 -2.81 11.33
CA ASP A 256 11.75 -2.42 10.54
C ASP A 256 11.40 -1.82 9.18
N ILE A 257 10.17 -2.06 8.67
CA ILE A 257 9.69 -1.43 7.43
C ILE A 257 9.82 0.10 7.47
N THR A 258 9.72 0.70 8.67
CA THR A 258 9.85 2.15 8.89
C THR A 258 11.22 2.71 8.49
N ARG A 259 12.25 1.85 8.32
CA ARG A 259 13.57 2.25 7.79
C ARG A 259 13.52 2.59 6.30
N MET A 260 12.55 2.08 5.55
CA MET A 260 12.40 2.29 4.10
C MET A 260 11.81 3.67 3.77
N LYS A 261 12.49 4.74 4.18
CA LYS A 261 12.05 6.14 4.02
C LYS A 261 11.89 6.58 2.55
N GLY A 262 12.49 5.85 1.60
CA GLY A 262 12.34 6.05 0.17
C GLY A 262 11.01 5.53 -0.41
N LEU A 263 10.30 4.65 0.30
CA LEU A 263 9.16 3.94 -0.26
C LEU A 263 8.00 4.88 -0.54
N ARG A 264 7.52 4.86 -1.80
CA ARG A 264 6.40 5.68 -2.30
C ARG A 264 5.20 4.82 -2.67
N ARG A 265 5.44 3.61 -3.18
CA ARG A 265 4.39 2.67 -3.56
C ARG A 265 4.65 1.31 -2.91
N PHE A 266 3.63 0.79 -2.24
CA PHE A 266 3.65 -0.53 -1.64
C PHE A 266 2.39 -1.30 -2.03
N ASP A 267 2.59 -2.38 -2.79
CA ASP A 267 1.52 -3.25 -3.27
C ASP A 267 1.49 -4.53 -2.41
N LEU A 268 0.40 -4.73 -1.66
CA LEU A 268 0.16 -5.83 -0.73
C LEU A 268 -1.23 -6.47 -0.94
N ASN A 269 -1.81 -6.34 -2.13
CA ASN A 269 -3.09 -6.94 -2.47
C ASN A 269 -3.02 -8.47 -2.39
N TYR A 270 -4.15 -9.12 -2.12
CA TYR A 270 -4.29 -10.58 -2.15
C TYR A 270 -3.22 -11.27 -1.29
N ASN A 271 -3.16 -10.88 -0.01
CA ASN A 271 -2.33 -11.50 1.01
C ASN A 271 -3.25 -12.03 2.14
N ALA A 272 -2.68 -12.38 3.29
CA ALA A 272 -3.38 -12.96 4.43
C ALA A 272 -3.43 -12.02 5.65
N PHE A 273 -3.41 -10.70 5.46
CA PHE A 273 -3.48 -9.75 6.57
C PHE A 273 -4.88 -9.75 7.21
N THR A 274 -4.98 -10.14 8.48
CA THR A 274 -6.21 -10.09 9.29
C THR A 274 -6.36 -8.76 10.02
N THR A 275 -5.24 -8.13 10.38
CA THR A 275 -5.18 -6.81 11.01
C THR A 275 -4.37 -5.86 10.15
N PHE A 276 -4.68 -4.56 10.24
CA PHE A 276 -3.92 -3.57 9.51
C PHE A 276 -2.49 -3.51 10.07
N PRO A 277 -1.45 -3.66 9.22
CA PRO A 277 -0.06 -3.58 9.66
C PRO A 277 0.31 -2.15 10.08
N ILE A 278 0.14 -1.83 11.37
CA ILE A 278 0.32 -0.48 11.93
C ILE A 278 1.73 0.08 11.71
N ALA A 279 2.73 -0.79 11.54
CA ALA A 279 4.10 -0.41 11.18
C ALA A 279 4.17 0.40 9.86
N LEU A 280 3.24 0.17 8.92
CA LEU A 280 3.18 0.94 7.68
C LEU A 280 2.92 2.42 7.93
N CYS A 281 2.25 2.78 9.03
CA CYS A 281 1.95 4.17 9.38
C CYS A 281 3.19 5.01 9.71
N GLY A 282 4.36 4.38 9.89
CA GLY A 282 5.65 5.08 10.02
C GLY A 282 6.28 5.48 8.67
N LEU A 283 5.71 5.07 7.53
CA LEU A 283 6.20 5.41 6.19
C LEU A 283 5.66 6.78 5.73
N ASN A 284 6.17 7.86 6.32
CA ASN A 284 5.63 9.22 6.13
C ASN A 284 5.67 9.76 4.68
N TYR A 285 6.42 9.11 3.78
CA TYR A 285 6.50 9.47 2.36
C TYR A 285 5.71 8.52 1.44
N LEU A 286 4.96 7.57 2.00
CA LEU A 286 4.17 6.64 1.20
C LEU A 286 3.03 7.39 0.49
N GLU A 287 2.96 7.23 -0.82
CA GLU A 287 1.98 7.88 -1.70
C GLU A 287 0.88 6.91 -2.13
N LYS A 288 1.21 5.62 -2.27
CA LYS A 288 0.28 4.60 -2.78
C LYS A 288 0.38 3.34 -1.95
N LEU A 289 -0.73 2.94 -1.33
CA LEU A 289 -0.85 1.72 -0.56
C LEU A 289 -2.02 0.89 -1.08
N TYR A 290 -1.72 -0.35 -1.46
CA TYR A 290 -2.72 -1.29 -1.95
C TYR A 290 -2.79 -2.50 -1.03
N LEU A 291 -3.97 -2.75 -0.48
CA LEU A 291 -4.28 -3.81 0.49
C LEU A 291 -5.58 -4.54 0.13
N SER A 292 -5.99 -4.50 -1.14
CA SER A 292 -7.21 -5.15 -1.62
C SER A 292 -7.14 -6.66 -1.44
N GLY A 293 -8.26 -7.34 -1.19
CA GLY A 293 -8.28 -8.81 -1.16
C GLY A 293 -7.54 -9.41 0.03
N ASN A 294 -7.54 -8.72 1.17
CA ASN A 294 -7.04 -9.23 2.45
C ASN A 294 -8.22 -9.55 3.38
N GLN A 295 -7.95 -9.75 4.67
CA GLN A 295 -8.93 -10.12 5.70
C GLN A 295 -9.02 -9.04 6.79
N LEU A 296 -8.70 -7.79 6.46
CA LEU A 296 -8.63 -6.68 7.42
C LEU A 296 -10.01 -6.43 8.04
N SER A 297 -10.13 -6.46 9.37
CA SER A 297 -11.38 -6.13 10.07
C SER A 297 -11.54 -4.63 10.37
N ASP A 298 -10.42 -3.94 10.59
CA ASP A 298 -10.38 -2.56 11.06
C ASP A 298 -9.18 -1.81 10.49
N ILE A 299 -9.25 -0.48 10.57
CA ILE A 299 -8.18 0.43 10.18
C ILE A 299 -7.82 1.30 11.40
N PRO A 300 -6.55 1.37 11.83
CA PRO A 300 -6.15 2.17 12.97
C PRO A 300 -6.20 3.66 12.64
N VAL A 301 -6.40 4.48 13.68
CA VAL A 301 -6.35 5.94 13.55
C VAL A 301 -4.98 6.42 13.04
N ASP A 302 -3.91 5.68 13.33
CA ASP A 302 -2.54 5.95 12.87
C ASP A 302 -2.39 6.05 11.36
N ILE A 303 -3.34 5.54 10.56
CA ILE A 303 -3.36 5.73 9.10
C ILE A 303 -3.26 7.22 8.72
N THR A 304 -3.73 8.13 9.58
CA THR A 304 -3.65 9.58 9.34
C THR A 304 -2.23 10.13 9.42
N LYS A 305 -1.26 9.38 9.95
CA LYS A 305 0.18 9.75 9.93
C LYS A 305 0.77 9.71 8.51
N LEU A 306 0.13 8.99 7.59
CA LEU A 306 0.52 8.92 6.18
C LEU A 306 0.10 10.18 5.42
N THR A 307 0.71 11.32 5.77
CA THR A 307 0.34 12.65 5.26
C THR A 307 0.54 12.83 3.75
N LYS A 308 1.35 11.98 3.10
CA LYS A 308 1.59 11.99 1.65
C LYS A 308 0.73 10.98 0.86
N LEU A 309 -0.13 10.22 1.54
CA LEU A 309 -0.88 9.13 0.91
C LEU A 309 -1.95 9.66 -0.05
N GLU A 310 -1.77 9.40 -1.34
CA GLU A 310 -2.69 9.80 -2.40
C GLU A 310 -3.67 8.70 -2.79
N ILE A 311 -3.25 7.43 -2.72
CA ILE A 311 -4.03 6.28 -3.13
C ILE A 311 -4.04 5.24 -2.00
N LEU A 312 -5.23 4.88 -1.53
CA LEU A 312 -5.46 3.82 -0.55
C LEU A 312 -6.52 2.85 -1.07
N ILE A 313 -6.10 1.65 -1.47
CA ILE A 313 -7.02 0.61 -1.97
C ILE A 313 -7.20 -0.46 -0.89
N LEU A 314 -8.42 -0.61 -0.41
CA LEU A 314 -8.83 -1.50 0.68
C LEU A 314 -10.02 -2.39 0.27
N ALA A 315 -10.30 -2.49 -1.03
CA ALA A 315 -11.41 -3.27 -1.54
C ALA A 315 -11.31 -4.76 -1.14
N TYR A 316 -12.44 -5.45 -1.06
CA TYR A 316 -12.51 -6.88 -0.75
C TYR A 316 -11.76 -7.26 0.53
N ASN A 317 -12.13 -6.62 1.65
CA ASN A 317 -11.66 -6.92 3.01
C ASN A 317 -12.87 -7.16 3.92
N ASN A 318 -12.65 -7.32 5.23
CA ASN A 318 -13.71 -7.49 6.23
C ASN A 318 -13.96 -6.21 7.06
N ILE A 319 -13.70 -5.03 6.49
CA ILE A 319 -13.74 -3.76 7.22
C ILE A 319 -15.19 -3.37 7.50
N THR A 320 -15.49 -3.09 8.77
CA THR A 320 -16.83 -2.64 9.18
C THR A 320 -16.90 -1.13 9.39
N HIS A 321 -15.82 -0.53 9.91
CA HIS A 321 -15.76 0.88 10.26
C HIS A 321 -14.50 1.55 9.70
N LEU A 322 -14.65 2.76 9.18
CA LEU A 322 -13.54 3.66 8.87
C LEU A 322 -13.35 4.69 10.00
N PRO A 323 -12.12 4.96 10.45
CA PRO A 323 -11.87 5.96 11.49
C PRO A 323 -12.31 7.38 11.03
N PRO A 324 -13.09 8.11 11.83
CA PRO A 324 -13.56 9.47 11.48
C PRO A 324 -12.42 10.45 11.14
N GLN A 325 -11.24 10.24 11.74
CA GLN A 325 -10.04 11.05 11.53
C GLN A 325 -9.51 10.97 10.09
N MET A 326 -9.87 9.95 9.30
CA MET A 326 -9.52 9.88 7.87
C MET A 326 -10.12 11.04 7.06
N SER A 327 -11.16 11.71 7.56
CA SER A 327 -11.68 12.94 6.95
C SER A 327 -10.62 14.04 6.81
N ASN A 328 -9.57 14.02 7.64
CA ASN A 328 -8.47 14.99 7.63
C ASN A 328 -7.31 14.61 6.66
N MET A 329 -7.39 13.48 5.94
CA MET A 329 -6.36 13.08 4.98
C MET A 329 -6.49 13.86 3.67
N GLU A 330 -5.97 15.08 3.64
CA GLU A 330 -6.11 16.02 2.52
C GLU A 330 -5.45 15.54 1.22
N SER A 331 -4.30 14.85 1.33
CA SER A 331 -3.56 14.31 0.18
C SER A 331 -4.27 13.15 -0.53
N LEU A 332 -5.23 12.49 0.13
CA LEU A 332 -5.91 11.32 -0.41
C LEU A 332 -6.81 11.73 -1.58
N LYS A 333 -6.48 11.21 -2.77
CA LYS A 333 -7.16 11.43 -4.06
C LYS A 333 -8.03 10.25 -4.47
N LYS A 334 -7.65 9.03 -4.07
CA LYS A 334 -8.39 7.81 -4.38
C LYS A 334 -8.45 6.89 -3.16
N GLN A 335 -9.67 6.50 -2.80
CA GLN A 335 -9.93 5.46 -1.82
C GLN A 335 -10.94 4.48 -2.39
N ASP A 336 -10.63 3.19 -2.32
CA ASP A 336 -11.57 2.14 -2.69
C ASP A 336 -11.78 1.21 -1.49
N VAL A 337 -13.03 1.07 -1.07
CA VAL A 337 -13.48 0.22 0.04
C VAL A 337 -14.58 -0.74 -0.42
N LYS A 338 -14.78 -0.91 -1.72
CA LYS A 338 -15.81 -1.80 -2.28
C LYS A 338 -15.61 -3.23 -1.78
N GLY A 339 -16.70 -3.97 -1.57
CA GLY A 339 -16.62 -5.37 -1.16
C GLY A 339 -16.24 -5.58 0.31
N ASN A 340 -16.38 -4.54 1.14
CA ASN A 340 -16.31 -4.63 2.60
C ASN A 340 -17.73 -4.63 3.21
N PRO A 341 -17.96 -5.34 4.34
CA PRO A 341 -19.22 -5.29 5.09
C PRO A 341 -19.33 -4.00 5.93
N LEU A 342 -19.19 -2.84 5.28
CA LEU A 342 -19.19 -1.55 5.96
C LEU A 342 -20.54 -1.27 6.64
N VAL A 343 -20.46 -1.01 7.94
CA VAL A 343 -21.52 -0.41 8.76
C VAL A 343 -21.36 1.11 8.74
N GLN A 344 -20.11 1.59 8.80
CA GLN A 344 -19.80 3.02 8.90
C GLN A 344 -18.55 3.37 8.06
N PRO A 345 -18.68 4.06 6.91
CA PRO A 345 -19.90 4.65 6.36
C PRO A 345 -20.86 3.59 5.77
N PRO A 346 -22.18 3.86 5.70
CA PRO A 346 -23.13 2.98 5.02
C PRO A 346 -22.71 2.69 3.57
N LYS A 347 -23.05 1.49 3.07
CA LYS A 347 -22.67 1.01 1.73
C LYS A 347 -22.97 2.02 0.61
N ASP A 348 -24.12 2.68 0.65
CA ASP A 348 -24.50 3.68 -0.36
C ASP A 348 -23.57 4.89 -0.38
N THR A 349 -23.14 5.35 0.81
CA THR A 349 -22.16 6.43 0.94
C THR A 349 -20.80 5.98 0.43
N ALA A 350 -20.38 4.74 0.76
CA ALA A 350 -19.13 4.18 0.29
C ALA A 350 -19.09 4.07 -1.25
N ASN A 351 -20.20 3.65 -1.88
CA ASN A 351 -20.32 3.50 -3.33
C ASN A 351 -20.28 4.83 -4.10
N ARG A 352 -20.62 5.96 -3.44
CA ARG A 352 -20.51 7.30 -4.03
C ARG A 352 -19.07 7.83 -4.08
N GLY A 353 -18.12 7.09 -3.52
CA GLY A 353 -16.69 7.39 -3.61
C GLY A 353 -16.15 8.30 -2.49
N LEU A 354 -14.89 8.68 -2.65
CA LEU A 354 -14.07 9.31 -1.60
C LEU A 354 -14.70 10.58 -0.99
N ASP A 355 -15.25 11.48 -1.80
CA ASP A 355 -15.79 12.75 -1.30
C ASP A 355 -17.02 12.54 -0.39
N ALA A 356 -17.87 11.58 -0.73
CA ALA A 356 -19.02 11.22 0.09
C ALA A 356 -18.58 10.60 1.42
N ILE A 357 -17.58 9.71 1.39
CA ILE A 357 -16.96 9.13 2.59
C ILE A 357 -16.37 10.23 3.47
N LYS A 358 -15.56 11.14 2.90
CA LYS A 358 -14.93 12.25 3.65
C LYS A 358 -15.98 13.14 4.31
N ARG A 359 -17.06 13.51 3.60
CA ARG A 359 -18.16 14.31 4.18
C ARG A 359 -18.87 13.59 5.32
N TYR A 360 -19.15 12.30 5.16
CA TYR A 360 -19.79 11.49 6.19
C TYR A 360 -18.91 11.38 7.45
N LEU A 361 -17.62 11.06 7.28
CA LEU A 361 -16.68 10.95 8.40
C LEU A 361 -16.47 12.29 9.12
N LYS A 362 -16.47 13.40 8.39
CA LYS A 362 -16.43 14.76 8.96
C LYS A 362 -17.69 15.05 9.79
N ALA A 363 -18.88 14.74 9.25
CA ALA A 363 -20.14 14.90 9.98
C ALA A 363 -20.19 14.02 11.24
N LEU A 364 -19.70 12.79 11.16
CA LEU A 364 -19.64 11.87 12.29
C LEU A 364 -18.66 12.34 13.38
N LYS A 365 -17.51 12.89 12.99
CA LYS A 365 -16.56 13.49 13.93
C LYS A 365 -17.21 14.65 14.70
N LEU A 366 -17.91 15.53 13.98
CA LEU A 366 -18.64 16.66 14.57
C LEU A 366 -19.81 16.20 15.44
N SER A 367 -20.56 15.17 15.01
CA SER A 367 -21.69 14.66 15.78
C SER A 367 -21.22 13.97 17.05
N LYS A 368 -20.12 13.22 17.03
CA LYS A 368 -19.53 12.61 18.23
C LYS A 368 -18.97 13.65 19.19
N SER A 369 -18.34 14.74 18.73
CA SER A 369 -17.94 15.84 19.62
C SER A 369 -19.16 16.58 20.21
N ILE A 370 -20.26 16.66 19.46
CA ILE A 370 -21.55 17.19 19.96
C ILE A 370 -22.21 16.20 20.94
N GLN A 371 -21.99 14.89 20.77
CA GLN A 371 -22.54 13.85 21.65
C GLN A 371 -21.71 13.72 22.94
N SER A 372 -20.38 13.85 22.86
CA SER A 372 -19.51 13.89 24.04
C SER A 372 -19.82 15.11 24.90
N SER A 373 -20.09 16.27 24.31
CA SER A 373 -20.55 17.48 25.01
C SER A 373 -21.99 17.43 25.57
N ARG A 374 -22.71 16.31 25.44
CA ARG A 374 -24.09 16.13 25.93
C ARG A 374 -24.25 15.15 27.09
N ILE A 375 -23.18 14.55 27.60
CA ILE A 375 -23.28 13.62 28.75
C ILE A 375 -23.61 14.43 30.01
N GLN A 376 -24.72 14.10 30.65
CA GLN A 376 -25.18 14.77 31.87
C GLN A 376 -24.68 14.03 33.12
N VAL A 377 -24.20 14.76 34.11
CA VAL A 377 -23.86 14.26 35.45
C VAL A 377 -24.82 14.89 36.45
N ASN A 378 -25.57 14.06 37.18
CA ASN A 378 -26.62 14.51 38.09
C ASN A 378 -26.23 14.20 39.54
N PHE A 379 -26.03 15.22 40.38
CA PHE A 379 -25.73 15.05 41.80
C PHE A 379 -27.02 15.03 42.64
N LEU A 380 -27.27 13.91 43.31
CA LEU A 380 -28.43 13.67 44.18
C LEU A 380 -27.96 13.39 45.63
N GLY A 381 -28.88 13.54 46.59
CA GLY A 381 -28.61 13.31 48.01
C GLY A 381 -29.22 14.38 48.91
N GLU A 382 -29.25 14.10 50.21
CA GLU A 382 -29.87 14.98 51.21
C GLU A 382 -29.18 16.35 51.37
N THR A 383 -29.84 17.28 52.07
CA THR A 383 -29.21 18.55 52.44
C THR A 383 -27.89 18.32 53.19
N GLU A 384 -26.85 19.10 52.84
CA GLU A 384 -25.50 18.98 53.43
C GLU A 384 -24.76 17.65 53.09
N ALA A 385 -25.18 16.93 52.05
CA ALA A 385 -24.50 15.73 51.55
C ALA A 385 -23.20 15.98 50.75
N GLY A 386 -22.86 17.24 50.47
CA GLY A 386 -21.60 17.61 49.77
C GLY A 386 -21.69 17.77 48.25
N LYS A 387 -22.89 17.70 47.65
CA LYS A 387 -23.13 17.86 46.20
C LYS A 387 -22.46 19.10 45.59
N THR A 388 -22.77 20.29 46.13
CA THR A 388 -22.26 21.56 45.62
C THR A 388 -20.74 21.69 45.75
N SER A 389 -20.16 21.13 46.82
CA SER A 389 -18.71 21.09 47.01
C SER A 389 -18.03 20.24 45.93
N ILE A 390 -18.59 19.06 45.61
CA ILE A 390 -18.05 18.17 44.57
C ILE A 390 -18.24 18.78 43.19
N SER A 391 -19.43 19.29 42.89
CA SER A 391 -19.74 19.97 41.62
C SER A 391 -18.76 21.11 41.35
N ARG A 392 -18.51 21.99 42.32
CA ARG A 392 -17.54 23.09 42.18
C ARG A 392 -16.10 22.59 42.07
N THR A 393 -15.73 21.52 42.78
CA THR A 393 -14.39 20.92 42.68
C THR A 393 -14.14 20.38 41.27
N LEU A 394 -15.12 19.70 40.66
CA LEU A 394 -15.00 19.21 39.29
C LEU A 394 -14.91 20.38 38.29
N GLN A 395 -15.70 21.43 38.48
CA GLN A 395 -15.73 22.58 37.57
C GLN A 395 -14.49 23.48 37.66
N ARG A 396 -13.90 23.64 38.85
CA ARG A 396 -12.87 24.65 39.12
C ARG A 396 -11.50 24.08 39.52
N GLY A 397 -11.41 22.78 39.79
CA GLY A 397 -10.17 22.11 40.22
C GLY A 397 -9.74 22.41 41.67
N GLU A 398 -10.49 23.24 42.41
CA GLU A 398 -10.18 23.63 43.79
C GLU A 398 -11.28 23.19 44.77
N SER A 399 -10.89 22.58 45.89
CA SER A 399 -11.82 22.13 46.93
C SER A 399 -12.18 23.27 47.88
N THR A 400 -13.44 23.73 47.84
CA THR A 400 -13.95 24.78 48.74
C THR A 400 -15.20 24.33 49.50
N LEU A 401 -15.24 24.57 50.81
CA LEU A 401 -16.42 24.36 51.65
C LEU A 401 -17.49 25.41 51.33
N THR A 402 -18.64 24.97 50.84
CA THR A 402 -19.80 25.83 50.61
C THR A 402 -20.35 26.38 51.93
N LYS A 403 -20.52 27.71 52.05
CA LYS A 403 -21.10 28.35 53.24
C LYS A 403 -22.61 28.05 53.32
N LYS A 404 -23.19 28.00 54.52
CA LYS A 404 -24.64 27.75 54.73
C LYS A 404 -25.57 28.75 54.01
N ALA A 405 -25.06 29.92 53.61
CA ALA A 405 -25.81 30.91 52.84
C ALA A 405 -25.95 30.58 51.34
N ASP A 406 -25.09 29.72 50.79
CA ASP A 406 -25.02 29.38 49.36
C ASP A 406 -25.77 28.07 49.04
N ARG A 407 -26.86 27.79 49.75
CA ARG A 407 -27.65 26.56 49.56
C ARG A 407 -28.32 26.58 48.18
N THR A 408 -28.07 25.55 47.38
CA THR A 408 -28.77 25.30 46.11
C THR A 408 -30.27 25.23 46.36
N ARG A 409 -31.01 26.23 45.87
CA ARG A 409 -32.45 26.36 46.11
C ARG A 409 -33.28 25.44 45.21
N VAL A 410 -32.83 25.12 44.00
CA VAL A 410 -33.59 24.28 43.05
C VAL A 410 -32.63 23.37 42.25
N VAL A 411 -31.93 23.91 41.24
CA VAL A 411 -30.87 23.22 40.48
C VAL A 411 -29.80 24.24 40.11
N GLU A 412 -28.52 23.90 40.31
CA GLU A 412 -27.38 24.64 39.73
C GLU A 412 -26.81 23.86 38.55
N GLN A 413 -26.58 24.55 37.42
CA GLN A 413 -26.02 23.94 36.21
C GLN A 413 -24.60 24.45 35.96
N GLY A 414 -23.73 23.58 35.49
CA GLY A 414 -22.39 23.96 35.02
C GLY A 414 -21.76 22.91 34.12
N THR A 415 -20.51 23.14 33.73
CA THR A 415 -19.79 22.29 32.78
C THR A 415 -18.47 21.82 33.37
N TRP A 416 -18.12 20.56 33.12
CA TRP A 416 -16.84 19.98 33.54
C TRP A 416 -16.14 19.31 32.37
N GLU A 417 -14.92 19.74 32.05
CA GLU A 417 -14.06 19.11 31.04
C GLU A 417 -13.07 18.16 31.73
N ALA A 418 -13.24 16.85 31.52
CA ALA A 418 -12.38 15.84 32.15
C ALA A 418 -11.11 15.54 31.33
N ASP A 419 -11.18 15.68 30.01
CA ASP A 419 -10.07 15.54 29.05
C ASP A 419 -10.39 16.30 27.75
N LYS A 420 -9.44 16.43 26.82
CA LYS A 420 -9.51 17.20 25.56
C LYS A 420 -10.72 16.88 24.67
N ASP A 421 -11.34 15.71 24.85
CA ASP A 421 -12.49 15.25 24.05
C ASP A 421 -13.73 14.88 24.89
N ILE A 422 -13.70 15.06 26.22
CA ILE A 422 -14.76 14.64 27.15
C ILE A 422 -15.24 15.83 28.00
N GLY A 423 -16.46 16.30 27.74
CA GLY A 423 -17.14 17.34 28.51
C GLY A 423 -18.45 16.85 29.11
N PHE A 424 -18.77 17.28 30.32
CA PHE A 424 -19.97 16.90 31.06
C PHE A 424 -20.81 18.13 31.39
N ASN A 425 -22.14 18.00 31.29
CA ASN A 425 -23.09 18.96 31.83
C ASN A 425 -23.49 18.51 33.24
N ILE A 426 -23.13 19.28 34.26
CA ILE A 426 -23.42 18.98 35.65
C ILE A 426 -24.74 19.63 36.05
N ASN A 427 -25.64 18.83 36.63
CA ASN A 427 -26.82 19.28 37.36
C ASN A 427 -26.61 19.00 38.86
N ASP A 428 -26.56 20.04 39.70
CA ASP A 428 -26.55 19.94 41.17
C ASP A 428 -27.96 20.23 41.72
N PHE A 429 -28.63 19.22 42.27
CA PHE A 429 -30.00 19.34 42.75
C PHE A 429 -30.06 19.75 44.22
N GLY A 430 -31.03 20.59 44.59
CA GLY A 430 -31.31 20.92 46.00
C GLY A 430 -31.81 19.70 46.79
N GLY A 431 -31.27 19.47 47.99
CA GLY A 431 -31.61 18.28 48.81
C GLY A 431 -32.91 18.37 49.63
N HIS A 432 -33.74 19.40 49.44
CA HIS A 432 -34.96 19.61 50.24
C HIS A 432 -36.16 18.88 49.61
N ASP A 433 -37.06 18.33 50.45
CA ASP A 433 -38.18 17.47 50.02
C ASP A 433 -39.09 18.06 48.94
N VAL A 434 -39.26 19.39 48.92
CA VAL A 434 -40.08 20.12 47.95
C VAL A 434 -39.54 19.98 46.52
N TYR A 435 -38.23 19.79 46.35
CA TYR A 435 -37.57 19.71 45.04
C TYR A 435 -37.38 18.26 44.56
N LYS A 436 -37.49 17.28 45.46
CA LYS A 436 -37.36 15.84 45.14
C LYS A 436 -38.35 15.37 44.07
N ILE A 437 -39.47 16.08 43.89
CA ILE A 437 -40.50 15.80 42.88
C ILE A 437 -40.04 16.20 41.46
N GLY A 438 -39.16 17.19 41.33
CA GLY A 438 -38.74 17.74 40.03
C GLY A 438 -37.44 17.16 39.46
N HIS A 439 -36.61 16.50 40.27
CA HIS A 439 -35.31 15.95 39.84
C HIS A 439 -35.37 15.03 38.62
N PRO A 440 -36.38 14.15 38.49
CA PRO A 440 -36.38 13.19 37.40
C PRO A 440 -36.60 13.78 36.00
N ILE A 441 -37.17 14.98 35.91
CA ILE A 441 -37.38 15.71 34.64
C ILE A 441 -36.04 16.02 33.95
N PHE A 442 -34.95 16.11 34.74
CA PHE A 442 -33.64 16.55 34.27
C PHE A 442 -32.63 15.40 34.09
N ILE A 443 -33.02 14.15 34.36
CA ILE A 443 -32.16 12.97 34.22
C ILE A 443 -32.37 12.37 32.82
N SER A 444 -31.31 12.31 32.01
CA SER A 444 -31.35 11.64 30.70
C SER A 444 -30.93 10.17 30.78
N LYS A 445 -31.46 9.35 29.86
CA LYS A 445 -31.19 7.90 29.75
C LYS A 445 -29.71 7.55 29.54
N HIS A 446 -28.89 8.51 29.12
CA HIS A 446 -27.45 8.32 28.85
C HIS A 446 -26.55 9.14 29.81
N GLY A 447 -27.12 9.66 30.90
CA GLY A 447 -26.38 10.39 31.93
C GLY A 447 -25.80 9.49 33.03
N LEU A 448 -24.95 10.09 33.85
CA LEU A 448 -24.43 9.51 35.10
C LEU A 448 -25.16 10.14 36.28
N VAL A 449 -25.48 9.31 37.28
CA VAL A 449 -26.10 9.79 38.54
C VAL A 449 -25.15 9.54 39.69
N PHE A 450 -24.84 10.59 40.44
CA PHE A 450 -24.00 10.55 41.63
C PHE A 450 -24.84 10.79 42.87
N ILE A 451 -25.02 9.74 43.68
CA ILE A 451 -25.71 9.84 44.96
C ILE A 451 -24.66 10.15 46.02
N THR A 452 -24.79 11.31 46.64
CA THR A 452 -23.88 11.81 47.67
C THR A 452 -24.51 11.68 49.05
N PHE A 453 -23.71 11.29 50.03
CA PHE A 453 -24.15 11.29 51.43
C PHE A 453 -22.97 11.62 52.35
N ASN A 454 -23.28 12.23 53.50
CA ASN A 454 -22.27 12.65 54.46
C ASN A 454 -22.01 11.52 55.47
N LEU A 455 -20.81 10.94 55.44
CA LEU A 455 -20.43 9.83 56.32
C LEU A 455 -20.52 10.19 57.82
N SER A 456 -20.29 11.46 58.20
CA SER A 456 -20.39 11.89 59.60
C SER A 456 -21.84 11.84 60.15
N LYS A 457 -22.84 11.79 59.26
CA LYS A 457 -24.26 11.67 59.60
C LYS A 457 -24.81 10.26 59.31
N TYR A 458 -24.01 9.39 58.72
CA TYR A 458 -24.40 8.03 58.32
C TYR A 458 -23.92 7.03 59.37
N ASP A 459 -24.81 6.13 59.80
CA ASP A 459 -24.56 5.15 60.83
C ASP A 459 -24.88 3.78 60.21
N PRO A 460 -23.87 2.94 59.93
CA PRO A 460 -24.05 1.69 59.19
C PRO A 460 -24.86 0.66 59.98
N GLU A 461 -24.92 0.78 61.31
CA GLU A 461 -25.68 -0.13 62.18
C GLU A 461 -27.19 0.21 62.19
N LYS A 462 -27.59 1.34 61.61
CA LYS A 462 -28.99 1.77 61.49
C LYS A 462 -29.50 1.53 60.08
N GLU A 463 -30.32 0.50 59.91
CA GLU A 463 -30.96 0.17 58.63
C GLU A 463 -31.75 1.35 58.04
N ALA A 464 -32.37 2.18 58.90
CA ALA A 464 -33.08 3.40 58.49
C ALA A 464 -32.17 4.46 57.84
N HIS A 465 -30.87 4.49 58.14
CA HIS A 465 -29.92 5.43 57.52
C HIS A 465 -29.64 5.05 56.07
N TYR A 466 -29.55 3.75 55.75
CA TYR A 466 -29.40 3.30 54.37
C TYR A 466 -30.55 3.84 53.52
N GLN A 467 -31.78 3.61 53.95
CA GLN A 467 -32.97 4.06 53.20
C GLN A 467 -33.02 5.58 53.06
N LEU A 468 -32.78 6.32 54.16
CA LEU A 468 -32.84 7.78 54.16
C LEU A 468 -31.79 8.45 53.25
N TYR A 469 -30.55 7.95 53.26
CA TYR A 469 -29.43 8.63 52.60
C TYR A 469 -29.09 8.06 51.21
N ILE A 470 -29.46 6.81 50.95
CA ILE A 470 -29.02 6.06 49.77
C ILE A 470 -30.20 5.36 49.07
N GLY A 471 -30.92 4.48 49.76
CA GLY A 471 -31.95 3.60 49.20
C GLY A 471 -33.07 4.36 48.49
N ASP A 472 -33.68 5.35 49.15
CA ASP A 472 -34.75 6.18 48.59
C ASP A 472 -34.33 6.87 47.28
N TRP A 473 -33.06 7.25 47.16
CA TRP A 473 -32.53 7.92 45.98
C TRP A 473 -32.30 6.93 44.83
N ILE A 474 -31.77 5.75 45.13
CA ILE A 474 -31.61 4.67 44.15
C ILE A 474 -32.97 4.26 43.60
N ASP A 475 -33.94 4.00 44.47
CA ASP A 475 -35.26 3.53 44.08
C ASP A 475 -35.98 4.56 43.20
N LYS A 476 -35.91 5.85 43.56
CA LYS A 476 -36.50 6.93 42.74
C LYS A 476 -35.86 7.03 41.35
N VAL A 477 -34.54 6.87 41.26
CA VAL A 477 -33.84 6.95 39.97
C VAL A 477 -34.13 5.71 39.12
N GLN A 478 -34.09 4.52 39.72
CA GLN A 478 -34.34 3.25 39.02
C GLN A 478 -35.80 3.08 38.61
N ALA A 479 -36.76 3.57 39.41
CA ALA A 479 -38.18 3.53 39.06
C ALA A 479 -38.49 4.34 37.78
N GLN A 480 -37.71 5.38 37.50
CA GLN A 480 -37.93 6.25 36.35
C GLN A 480 -36.99 5.96 35.17
N MET A 481 -35.75 5.60 35.44
CA MET A 481 -34.73 5.28 34.44
C MET A 481 -34.04 3.95 34.78
N PRO A 482 -34.71 2.81 34.51
CA PRO A 482 -34.14 1.50 34.79
C PRO A 482 -32.83 1.29 34.03
N GLY A 483 -31.77 0.88 34.75
CA GLY A 483 -30.47 0.58 34.17
C GLY A 483 -29.54 1.77 33.92
N ILE A 484 -29.89 2.96 34.41
CA ILE A 484 -28.94 4.09 34.45
C ILE A 484 -27.78 3.80 35.42
N GLN A 485 -26.58 4.27 35.08
CA GLN A 485 -25.41 4.13 35.95
C GLN A 485 -25.50 5.08 37.13
N ILE A 486 -25.44 4.51 38.33
CA ILE A 486 -25.44 5.22 39.61
C ILE A 486 -24.09 4.97 40.28
N ALA A 487 -23.41 6.01 40.73
CA ALA A 487 -22.25 5.89 41.61
C ALA A 487 -22.53 6.54 42.96
N LEU A 488 -22.09 5.88 44.03
CA LEU A 488 -22.18 6.39 45.40
C LEU A 488 -20.91 7.18 45.71
N ILE A 489 -21.07 8.46 46.07
CA ILE A 489 -19.94 9.34 46.37
C ILE A 489 -19.99 9.78 47.82
N VAL A 490 -18.90 9.54 48.53
CA VAL A 490 -18.72 9.96 49.92
C VAL A 490 -17.68 11.08 49.95
N PRO A 491 -18.08 12.35 50.13
CA PRO A 491 -17.13 13.43 50.31
C PRO A 491 -16.40 13.27 51.65
N ARG A 492 -15.08 13.09 51.63
CA ARG A 492 -14.21 13.04 52.83
C ARG A 492 -13.94 14.46 53.35
N LEU A 493 -13.94 14.63 54.68
CA LEU A 493 -13.76 15.91 55.37
C LEU A 493 -12.29 16.32 55.61
N ASN A 494 -11.29 15.57 55.12
CA ASN A 494 -9.86 15.90 55.32
C ASN A 494 -9.15 16.22 53.99
N LYS A 495 -8.26 17.22 54.05
CA LYS A 495 -7.62 17.94 52.93
C LYS A 495 -6.73 17.11 51.99
N ASP A 496 -6.55 15.81 52.20
CA ASP A 496 -5.61 15.00 51.44
C ASP A 496 -6.29 13.75 50.87
N LEU A 497 -6.32 13.68 49.53
CA LEU A 497 -6.80 12.59 48.65
C LEU A 497 -8.32 12.37 48.50
N MET A 498 -8.84 12.73 47.31
CA MET A 498 -10.09 12.22 46.74
C MET A 498 -9.95 10.74 46.42
N SER A 499 -10.56 9.85 47.20
CA SER A 499 -10.76 8.45 46.82
C SER A 499 -12.22 8.24 46.39
N LEU A 500 -12.45 8.02 45.10
CA LEU A 500 -13.73 7.51 44.57
C LEU A 500 -13.85 6.03 44.96
N LEU A 501 -14.82 5.68 45.80
CA LEU A 501 -15.26 4.30 45.94
C LEU A 501 -16.25 4.01 44.80
N PHE A 502 -15.86 3.16 43.86
CA PHE A 502 -16.81 2.51 42.96
C PHE A 502 -17.36 1.28 43.68
N ILE A 503 -18.65 1.27 43.97
CA ILE A 503 -19.40 0.05 44.31
C ILE A 503 -20.31 -0.26 43.13
#